data_AF-A0A3B8RX09-F1
#
_entry.id   AF-A0A3B8RX09-F1
#
_cell.length_a   1.000
_cell.length_b   1.000
_cell.length_c   1.000
_cell.angle_alpha   90.00
_cell.angle_beta   90.00
_cell.angle_gamma   90.00
#
_symmetry.space_group_name_H-M   'P 1'
#
loop_
_entity.id
_entity.type
_entity.pdbx_description
1 polymer ?
#
loop_
_entity_poly.entity_id
_entity_poly.type
_entity_poly.pdbx_seq_one_letter_code
_entity_poly.pdbx_strand_id
1 'polypeptide(L)'
;MLNNYKQKKNSILSFAASSLLHLLLFVIAYFFTDLNLKKINPNYGYVQVFTKNSDVETVNFEKKINPEKKIKIVSEKAETIQKPEIIQDSEPTAALDFLGQNADTTSLQQIYSESTLNVSMKYPVGWTFIDQNVDKKLDGVTFWASTSHFNPPPYVHLEVCDKNLFNQSRYKHNLQLRGAVIYFNDPENLANYFSQTFYLRTESKEDFSMKLTIKGEQAFRSYAPTFYGMLKSFRFGNSLF
;
A
#
# COMPACT_ATOMS: atom_id res chain seq x y z
N MET A 1 -72.83 -4.64 -26.83
CA MET A 1 -71.77 -5.38 -26.08
C MET A 1 -70.34 -5.18 -26.63
N LEU A 2 -70.13 -4.86 -27.92
CA LEU A 2 -68.76 -4.69 -28.46
C LEU A 2 -67.95 -3.51 -27.88
N ASN A 3 -68.60 -2.40 -27.49
CA ASN A 3 -67.90 -1.22 -26.96
C ASN A 3 -67.19 -1.49 -25.61
N ASN A 4 -67.82 -2.25 -24.72
CA ASN A 4 -67.25 -2.58 -23.41
C ASN A 4 -66.00 -3.47 -23.53
N TYR A 5 -65.93 -4.34 -24.54
CA TYR A 5 -64.79 -5.22 -24.74
C TYR A 5 -63.56 -4.46 -25.27
N LYS A 6 -63.77 -3.51 -26.19
CA LYS A 6 -62.72 -2.63 -26.72
C LYS A 6 -62.17 -1.69 -25.64
N GLN A 7 -63.05 -1.14 -24.79
CA GLN A 7 -62.68 -0.26 -23.69
C GLN A 7 -61.90 -1.01 -22.59
N LYS A 8 -62.32 -2.24 -22.24
CA LYS A 8 -61.61 -3.10 -21.27
C LYS A 8 -60.25 -3.56 -21.79
N LYS A 9 -60.14 -3.87 -23.09
CA LYS A 9 -58.86 -4.21 -23.74
C LYS A 9 -57.89 -3.02 -23.76
N ASN A 10 -58.37 -1.82 -24.04
CA ASN A 10 -57.57 -0.59 -24.00
C ASN A 10 -57.09 -0.26 -22.58
N SER A 11 -57.91 -0.51 -21.56
CA SER A 11 -57.55 -0.32 -20.14
C SER A 11 -56.46 -1.29 -19.67
N ILE A 12 -56.49 -2.55 -20.11
CA ILE A 12 -55.45 -3.54 -19.79
C ILE A 12 -54.15 -3.18 -20.52
N LEU A 13 -54.23 -2.72 -21.77
CA LEU A 13 -53.07 -2.28 -22.55
C LEU A 13 -52.40 -1.04 -21.94
N SER A 14 -53.17 -0.06 -21.49
CA SER A 14 -52.61 1.13 -20.83
C SER A 14 -51.99 0.80 -19.47
N PHE A 15 -52.59 -0.11 -18.70
CA PHE A 15 -52.01 -0.61 -17.46
C PHE A 15 -50.71 -1.38 -17.69
N ALA A 16 -50.67 -2.25 -18.70
CA ALA A 16 -49.47 -2.99 -19.09
C ALA A 16 -48.36 -2.04 -19.56
N ALA A 17 -48.69 -1.07 -20.41
CA ALA A 17 -47.73 -0.07 -20.89
C ALA A 17 -47.18 0.79 -19.74
N SER A 18 -48.03 1.18 -18.79
CA SER A 18 -47.60 1.92 -17.60
C SER A 18 -46.69 1.10 -16.71
N SER A 19 -47.03 -0.16 -16.44
CA SER A 19 -46.17 -1.06 -15.65
C SER A 19 -44.81 -1.28 -16.33
N LEU A 20 -44.79 -1.42 -17.65
CA LEU A 20 -43.56 -1.62 -18.42
C LEU A 20 -42.67 -0.36 -18.40
N LEU A 21 -43.27 0.82 -18.45
CA LEU A 21 -42.56 2.10 -18.29
C LEU A 21 -41.90 2.21 -16.91
N HIS A 22 -42.61 1.84 -15.85
CA HIS A 22 -42.05 1.85 -14.50
C HIS A 22 -40.92 0.83 -14.34
N LEU A 23 -41.07 -0.37 -14.92
CA LEU A 23 -40.02 -1.39 -14.91
C LEU A 23 -38.76 -0.92 -15.66
N LEU A 24 -38.94 -0.23 -16.80
CA LEU A 24 -37.85 0.39 -17.56
C LEU A 24 -37.11 1.43 -16.72
N LEU A 25 -37.84 2.30 -16.00
CA LEU A 25 -37.25 3.30 -15.12
C LEU A 25 -36.44 2.66 -13.99
N PHE A 26 -36.91 1.55 -13.40
CA PHE A 26 -36.15 0.80 -12.41
C PHE A 26 -34.85 0.20 -12.98
N VAL A 27 -34.90 -0.35 -14.20
CA VAL A 27 -33.70 -0.89 -14.87
C VAL A 27 -32.68 0.21 -15.17
N ILE A 28 -33.15 1.37 -15.65
CA ILE A 28 -32.29 2.53 -15.92
C ILE A 28 -31.65 3.02 -14.61
N ALA A 29 -32.45 3.18 -13.54
CA ALA A 29 -31.94 3.58 -12.23
C ALA A 29 -30.92 2.57 -11.68
N TYR A 30 -31.18 1.27 -11.81
CA TYR A 30 -30.25 0.20 -11.41
C TYR A 30 -28.91 0.31 -12.16
N PHE A 31 -28.96 0.53 -13.49
CA PHE A 31 -27.75 0.72 -14.29
C PHE A 31 -26.95 1.94 -13.86
N PHE A 32 -27.62 3.07 -13.55
CA PHE A 32 -26.95 4.26 -13.04
C PHE A 32 -26.39 4.05 -11.62
N THR A 33 -27.04 3.26 -10.76
CA THR A 33 -26.49 2.93 -9.43
C THR A 33 -25.32 1.95 -9.52
N ASP A 34 -25.37 0.91 -10.36
CA ASP A 34 -24.29 -0.08 -10.50
C ASP A 34 -23.03 0.54 -11.15
N LEU A 35 -23.21 1.41 -12.16
CA LEU A 35 -22.10 2.16 -12.77
C LEU A 35 -21.43 3.12 -11.78
N ASN A 36 -22.17 3.66 -10.80
CA ASN A 36 -21.61 4.50 -9.75
C ASN A 36 -21.03 3.69 -8.59
N LEU A 37 -21.57 2.50 -8.29
CA LEU A 37 -21.05 1.62 -7.24
C LEU A 37 -19.75 0.94 -7.65
N LYS A 38 -19.54 0.61 -8.93
CA LYS A 38 -18.23 0.12 -9.42
C LYS A 38 -17.11 1.16 -9.33
N LYS A 39 -17.44 2.45 -9.21
CA LYS A 39 -16.47 3.52 -8.91
C LYS A 39 -16.20 3.68 -7.41
N ILE A 40 -17.07 3.14 -6.57
CA ILE A 40 -16.87 3.11 -5.13
C ILE A 40 -16.26 1.75 -4.83
N ASN A 41 -14.96 1.63 -5.09
CA ASN A 41 -14.17 0.57 -4.47
C ASN A 41 -14.40 0.73 -2.95
N PRO A 42 -15.06 -0.20 -2.26
CA PRO A 42 -15.16 -0.14 -0.81
C PRO A 42 -13.77 -0.51 -0.29
N ASN A 43 -12.86 0.45 -0.40
CA ASN A 43 -11.62 0.44 0.34
C ASN A 43 -12.10 0.45 1.79
N TYR A 44 -11.97 -0.68 2.48
CA TYR A 44 -12.16 -0.77 3.93
C TYR A 44 -11.02 0.03 4.59
N GLY A 45 -11.03 1.34 4.35
CA GLY A 45 -10.16 2.32 4.95
C GLY A 45 -10.85 2.83 6.21
N TYR A 46 -10.15 2.74 7.32
CA TYR A 46 -10.60 3.34 8.57
C TYR A 46 -10.86 4.83 8.35
N VAL A 47 -12.10 5.28 8.54
CA VAL A 47 -12.42 6.70 8.59
C VAL A 47 -11.98 7.21 9.96
N GLN A 48 -10.83 7.88 10.03
CA GLN A 48 -10.46 8.65 11.21
C GLN A 48 -11.12 10.03 11.11
N VAL A 49 -12.19 10.23 11.90
CA VAL A 49 -12.80 11.54 12.08
C VAL A 49 -11.98 12.30 13.11
N PHE A 50 -11.19 13.28 12.66
CA PHE A 50 -10.48 14.19 13.55
C PHE A 50 -11.46 15.26 14.08
N THR A 51 -12.11 14.99 15.20
CA THR A 51 -12.80 16.04 15.95
C THR A 51 -11.78 16.84 16.74
N LYS A 52 -11.60 18.11 16.36
CA LYS A 52 -10.76 19.07 17.09
C LYS A 52 -11.30 19.20 18.52
N ASN A 53 -10.54 18.69 19.48
CA ASN A 53 -10.74 18.73 20.94
C ASN A 53 -11.78 17.76 21.51
N SER A 54 -11.36 16.57 21.94
CA SER A 54 -11.56 15.98 23.29
C SER A 54 -11.18 14.49 23.28
N ASP A 55 -10.82 13.98 24.44
CA ASP A 55 -10.05 12.77 24.71
C ASP A 55 -10.53 11.51 23.95
N VAL A 56 -9.57 10.79 23.36
CA VAL A 56 -9.83 9.57 22.58
C VAL A 56 -10.15 8.42 23.54
N GLU A 57 -11.44 8.11 23.70
CA GLU A 57 -11.86 6.78 24.12
C GLU A 57 -11.72 5.83 22.92
N THR A 58 -10.71 4.97 22.95
CA THR A 58 -10.61 3.84 22.03
C THR A 58 -11.64 2.79 22.42
N VAL A 59 -12.73 2.67 21.66
CA VAL A 59 -13.65 1.54 21.80
C VAL A 59 -12.96 0.28 21.28
N ASN A 60 -12.38 -0.48 22.20
CA ASN A 60 -11.67 -1.72 21.94
C ASN A 60 -12.71 -2.87 21.88
N PHE A 61 -12.97 -3.42 20.69
CA PHE A 61 -13.71 -4.67 20.57
C PHE A 61 -12.79 -5.85 20.92
N GLU A 62 -12.55 -6.07 22.22
CA GLU A 62 -11.82 -7.24 22.71
C GLU A 62 -12.61 -8.54 22.42
N LYS A 63 -12.17 -9.28 21.40
CA LYS A 63 -12.43 -10.72 21.34
C LYS A 63 -11.46 -11.42 22.29
N LYS A 64 -11.91 -11.68 23.53
CA LYS A 64 -11.25 -12.53 24.52
C LYS A 64 -10.86 -13.88 23.89
N ILE A 65 -9.57 -14.19 23.87
CA ILE A 65 -9.08 -15.57 23.80
C ILE A 65 -8.15 -15.77 24.99
N ASN A 66 -8.58 -16.68 25.87
CA ASN A 66 -7.92 -17.06 27.12
C ASN A 66 -6.60 -17.80 26.84
N PRO A 67 -5.50 -17.51 27.56
CA PRO A 67 -4.23 -18.19 27.37
C PRO A 67 -4.14 -19.42 28.29
N GLU A 68 -3.84 -20.60 27.75
CA GLU A 68 -3.24 -21.69 28.55
C GLU A 68 -2.74 -22.85 27.66
N LYS A 69 -1.41 -22.95 27.52
CA LYS A 69 -0.66 -24.18 27.87
C LYS A 69 0.85 -23.98 27.71
N LYS A 70 1.56 -24.12 28.84
CA LYS A 70 2.99 -24.47 28.94
C LYS A 70 3.22 -25.81 28.18
N ILE A 71 4.39 -26.12 27.64
CA ILE A 71 5.46 -26.84 28.36
C ILE A 71 6.69 -27.09 27.43
N LYS A 72 7.87 -26.89 28.04
CA LYS A 72 9.22 -27.49 27.88
C LYS A 72 10.12 -27.24 26.65
N ILE A 73 11.21 -26.57 27.00
CA ILE A 73 12.59 -26.69 26.51
C ILE A 73 13.06 -28.16 26.49
N VAL A 74 13.64 -28.59 25.36
CA VAL A 74 14.79 -29.52 25.32
C VAL A 74 15.71 -29.08 24.15
N SER A 75 16.98 -28.90 24.47
CA SER A 75 18.11 -28.66 23.58
C SER A 75 18.72 -29.99 23.14
N GLU A 76 19.03 -30.18 21.85
CA GLU A 76 20.27 -30.85 21.44
C GLU A 76 20.67 -30.52 19.98
N LYS A 77 21.93 -30.05 19.84
CA LYS A 77 22.91 -30.17 18.73
C LYS A 77 22.53 -31.05 17.54
N ALA A 78 23.09 -30.89 16.33
CA ALA A 78 23.84 -29.87 15.60
C ALA A 78 24.09 -30.51 14.23
N GLU A 79 24.04 -29.76 13.12
CA GLU A 79 24.90 -30.09 11.97
C GLU A 79 25.13 -28.87 11.07
N THR A 80 26.39 -28.76 10.71
CA THR A 80 27.13 -27.66 10.13
C THR A 80 26.77 -27.41 8.66
N ILE A 81 26.44 -26.18 8.29
CA ILE A 81 26.62 -25.68 6.93
C ILE A 81 27.27 -24.29 7.00
N GLN A 82 28.24 -24.12 6.12
CA GLN A 82 29.36 -23.17 6.18
C GLN A 82 28.94 -21.70 6.17
N LYS A 83 29.53 -20.95 7.11
CA LYS A 83 29.51 -19.50 7.26
C LYS A 83 30.51 -18.87 6.27
N PRO A 84 30.14 -17.88 5.45
CA PRO A 84 31.12 -16.99 4.84
C PRO A 84 31.71 -16.12 5.96
N GLU A 85 33.02 -16.15 6.06
CA GLU A 85 33.83 -15.33 6.96
C GLU A 85 33.62 -13.85 6.65
N ILE A 86 32.81 -13.17 7.47
CA ILE A 86 32.72 -11.71 7.49
C ILE A 86 33.66 -11.25 8.59
N ILE A 87 34.72 -10.56 8.17
CA ILE A 87 35.64 -9.80 9.01
C ILE A 87 34.80 -8.82 9.83
N GLN A 88 34.69 -9.06 11.14
CA GLN A 88 34.02 -8.21 12.10
C GLN A 88 34.96 -7.09 12.54
N ASP A 89 34.64 -5.86 12.15
CA ASP A 89 34.70 -4.66 13.00
C ASP A 89 34.09 -3.46 12.26
N SER A 90 32.84 -3.59 11.85
CA SER A 90 32.02 -2.45 11.43
C SER A 90 30.58 -2.65 11.91
N GLU A 91 30.02 -1.59 12.51
CA GLU A 91 28.61 -1.57 12.90
C GLU A 91 27.72 -1.94 11.70
N PRO A 92 26.63 -2.72 11.90
CA PRO A 92 25.73 -3.05 10.81
C PRO A 92 25.16 -1.77 10.20
N THR A 93 25.44 -1.55 8.91
CA THR A 93 24.82 -0.46 8.15
C THR A 93 23.36 -0.82 7.87
N ALA A 94 22.48 0.17 7.76
CA ALA A 94 21.06 -0.11 7.46
C ALA A 94 20.88 -0.83 6.10
N ALA A 95 21.83 -0.66 5.17
CA ALA A 95 21.89 -1.44 3.92
C ALA A 95 22.10 -2.95 4.19
N LEU A 96 22.95 -3.32 5.16
CA LEU A 96 23.12 -4.70 5.63
C LEU A 96 21.86 -5.23 6.33
N ASP A 97 21.11 -4.39 7.05
CA ASP A 97 19.86 -4.80 7.70
C ASP A 97 18.73 -5.13 6.70
N PHE A 98 18.63 -4.38 5.60
CA PHE A 98 17.69 -4.72 4.52
C PHE A 98 18.02 -6.08 3.90
N LEU A 99 19.30 -6.34 3.63
CA LEU A 99 19.81 -7.63 3.14
C LEU A 99 19.59 -8.75 4.17
N GLY A 100 19.70 -8.45 5.46
CA GLY A 100 19.44 -9.34 6.60
C GLY A 100 17.97 -9.68 6.85
N GLN A 101 17.06 -9.16 6.02
CA GLN A 101 15.61 -9.40 6.05
C GLN A 101 14.83 -8.81 7.23
N ASN A 102 15.37 -7.85 8.00
CA ASN A 102 14.71 -7.19 9.15
C ASN A 102 13.56 -6.24 8.73
N ALA A 103 12.57 -6.75 7.99
CA ALA A 103 11.40 -5.99 7.58
C ALA A 103 10.25 -6.21 8.58
N ASP A 104 9.81 -5.13 9.22
CA ASP A 104 8.63 -5.15 10.08
C ASP A 104 7.37 -4.92 9.23
N THR A 105 6.41 -5.84 9.34
CA THR A 105 5.13 -5.79 8.63
C THR A 105 3.94 -5.64 9.58
N THR A 106 4.17 -5.60 10.89
CA THR A 106 3.14 -5.62 11.94
C THR A 106 2.15 -4.46 11.80
N SER A 107 2.65 -3.29 11.45
CA SER A 107 1.86 -2.07 11.25
C SER A 107 1.32 -1.88 9.84
N LEU A 108 1.75 -2.70 8.86
CA LEU A 108 1.42 -2.55 7.44
C LEU A 108 0.06 -3.18 7.10
N GLN A 109 -1.00 -2.51 7.53
CA GLN A 109 -2.37 -3.01 7.39
C GLN A 109 -3.17 -2.23 6.33
N GLN A 110 -2.76 -1.01 5.98
CA GLN A 110 -3.41 -0.23 4.92
C GLN A 110 -2.85 -0.60 3.55
N ILE A 111 -3.67 -0.51 2.50
CA ILE A 111 -3.28 -0.83 1.12
C ILE A 111 -3.53 0.38 0.24
N TYR A 112 -2.48 0.84 -0.41
CA TYR A 112 -2.53 1.79 -1.52
C TYR A 112 -2.64 1.02 -2.82
N SER A 113 -3.46 1.51 -3.76
CA SER A 113 -3.63 0.92 -5.08
C SER A 113 -3.86 2.00 -6.12
N GLU A 114 -3.14 1.94 -7.23
CA GLU A 114 -3.29 2.85 -8.37
C GLU A 114 -3.35 2.01 -9.67
N SER A 115 -4.28 2.37 -10.54
CA SER A 115 -4.69 1.57 -11.70
C SER A 115 -3.89 1.80 -12.98
N THR A 116 -3.32 2.99 -13.20
CA THR A 116 -2.66 3.36 -14.46
C THR A 116 -1.38 2.59 -14.69
N LEU A 117 -0.63 2.29 -13.62
CA LEU A 117 0.55 1.44 -13.63
C LEU A 117 0.36 0.10 -12.90
N ASN A 118 -0.87 -0.18 -12.47
CA ASN A 118 -1.22 -1.35 -11.65
C ASN A 118 -0.27 -1.51 -10.46
N VAL A 119 -0.08 -0.45 -9.70
CA VAL A 119 0.79 -0.47 -8.52
C VAL A 119 -0.03 -0.66 -7.26
N SER A 120 0.53 -1.38 -6.29
CA SER A 120 0.00 -1.38 -4.92
C SER A 120 1.11 -1.50 -3.91
N MET A 121 0.82 -1.03 -2.70
CA MET A 121 1.76 -1.09 -1.59
C MET A 121 1.02 -1.14 -0.27
N LYS A 122 1.51 -1.94 0.67
CA LYS A 122 1.05 -1.85 2.06
C LYS A 122 1.78 -0.72 2.77
N TYR A 123 1.06 0.06 3.55
CA TYR A 123 1.62 1.17 4.33
C TYR A 123 1.08 1.17 5.76
N PRO A 124 1.76 1.86 6.70
CA PRO A 124 1.44 1.75 8.11
C PRO A 124 0.07 2.35 8.47
N VAL A 125 -0.58 1.83 9.52
CA VAL A 125 -1.74 2.49 10.13
C VAL A 125 -1.37 3.89 10.64
N GLY A 126 -2.27 4.87 10.47
CA GLY A 126 -2.05 6.26 10.88
C GLY A 126 -1.17 7.08 9.92
N TRP A 127 -0.84 6.52 8.76
CA TRP A 127 -0.24 7.24 7.64
C TRP A 127 -1.30 7.61 6.61
N THR A 128 -1.03 8.67 5.86
CA THR A 128 -1.79 9.14 4.72
C THR A 128 -0.88 9.23 3.50
N PHE A 129 -1.45 9.45 2.32
CA PHE A 129 -0.70 9.60 1.07
C PHE A 129 -1.27 10.70 0.17
N ILE A 130 -0.46 11.15 -0.79
CA ILE A 130 -0.87 12.01 -1.90
C ILE A 130 -0.27 11.51 -3.21
N ASP A 131 -1.14 11.34 -4.20
CA ASP A 131 -0.75 10.97 -5.56
C ASP A 131 -0.33 12.20 -6.36
N GLN A 132 0.64 12.00 -7.24
CA GLN A 132 1.12 12.94 -8.22
C GLN A 132 0.93 12.28 -9.59
N ASN A 133 0.14 12.92 -10.43
CA ASN A 133 -0.21 12.39 -11.74
C ASN A 133 0.19 13.38 -12.84
N VAL A 134 0.83 12.87 -13.88
CA VAL A 134 1.14 13.59 -15.12
C VAL A 134 0.40 12.91 -16.26
N ASP A 135 -0.33 13.67 -17.07
CA ASP A 135 -1.14 13.15 -18.19
C ASP A 135 -2.09 11.99 -17.80
N LYS A 136 -2.69 12.08 -16.61
CA LYS A 136 -3.60 11.06 -16.03
C LYS A 136 -2.95 9.71 -15.76
N LYS A 137 -1.62 9.67 -15.67
CA LYS A 137 -0.82 8.51 -15.28
C LYS A 137 -0.08 8.83 -13.99
N LEU A 138 0.12 7.83 -13.15
CA LEU A 138 0.95 7.95 -11.95
C LEU A 138 2.36 8.40 -12.32
N ASP A 139 2.83 9.43 -11.63
CA ASP A 139 4.20 9.95 -11.69
C ASP A 139 4.92 9.73 -10.33
N GLY A 140 4.17 9.82 -9.23
CA GLY A 140 4.68 9.47 -7.92
C GLY A 140 3.60 9.49 -6.84
N VAL A 141 3.95 9.02 -5.65
CA VAL A 141 3.09 9.08 -4.47
C VAL A 141 3.95 9.26 -3.24
N THR A 142 3.54 10.17 -2.36
CA THR A 142 4.22 10.40 -1.08
C THR A 142 3.34 9.92 0.06
N PHE A 143 3.90 9.11 0.95
CA PHE A 143 3.28 8.62 2.17
C PHE A 143 3.90 9.31 3.37
N TRP A 144 3.12 9.70 4.37
CA TRP A 144 3.65 10.24 5.62
C TRP A 144 2.74 9.92 6.81
N ALA A 145 3.33 9.89 8.00
CA ALA A 145 2.58 9.73 9.23
C ALA A 145 1.68 10.96 9.48
N SER A 146 0.37 10.75 9.60
CA SER A 146 -0.60 11.81 9.91
C SER A 146 -0.46 12.30 11.35
N THR A 147 -0.05 11.41 12.25
CA THR A 147 0.32 11.70 13.63
C THR A 147 1.63 10.99 13.92
N SER A 148 2.69 11.74 14.21
CA SER A 148 4.01 11.19 14.54
C SER A 148 4.58 11.88 15.76
N HIS A 149 5.30 11.13 16.59
CA HIS A 149 6.15 11.71 17.63
C HIS A 149 7.39 12.41 17.06
N PHE A 150 7.67 12.22 15.76
CA PHE A 150 8.79 12.84 15.05
C PHE A 150 8.33 14.10 14.31
N ASN A 151 9.14 15.16 14.41
CA ASN A 151 8.89 16.43 13.74
C ASN A 151 10.15 16.88 12.96
N PRO A 152 10.10 16.95 11.61
CA PRO A 152 8.95 16.62 10.75
C PRO A 152 8.63 15.11 10.75
N PRO A 153 7.39 14.73 10.39
CA PRO A 153 7.01 13.31 10.33
C PRO A 153 7.86 12.57 9.28
N PRO A 154 8.10 11.26 9.48
CA PRO A 154 8.72 10.43 8.46
C PRO A 154 7.86 10.42 7.19
N TYR A 155 8.52 10.40 6.04
CA TYR A 155 7.84 10.23 4.77
C TYR A 155 8.59 9.28 3.84
N VAL A 156 7.81 8.58 3.03
CA VAL A 156 8.29 7.67 1.98
C VAL A 156 7.76 8.20 0.66
N HIS A 157 8.64 8.45 -0.30
CA HIS A 157 8.27 8.86 -1.64
C HIS A 157 8.52 7.73 -2.62
N LEU A 158 7.49 7.35 -3.38
CA LEU A 158 7.59 6.49 -4.55
C LEU A 158 7.53 7.38 -5.80
N GLU A 159 8.49 7.20 -6.70
CA GLU A 159 8.63 7.93 -7.94
C GLU A 159 8.64 6.94 -9.12
N VAL A 160 8.02 7.31 -10.23
CA VAL A 160 8.10 6.60 -11.50
C VAL A 160 9.31 7.11 -12.27
N CYS A 161 10.20 6.22 -12.67
CA CYS A 161 11.48 6.57 -13.26
C CYS A 161 11.58 6.17 -14.73
N ASP A 162 12.20 7.04 -15.54
CA ASP A 162 12.60 6.69 -16.90
C ASP A 162 13.78 5.72 -16.87
N LYS A 163 13.55 4.53 -17.45
CA LYS A 163 14.54 3.46 -17.61
C LYS A 163 15.84 3.88 -18.27
N ASN A 164 15.80 4.90 -19.13
CA ASN A 164 16.95 5.38 -19.89
C ASN A 164 17.92 6.21 -19.03
N LEU A 165 17.47 6.70 -17.88
CA LEU A 165 18.29 7.47 -16.94
C LEU A 165 19.01 6.58 -15.91
N PHE A 166 18.71 5.28 -15.91
CA PHE A 166 19.33 4.33 -15.00
C PHE A 166 20.82 4.16 -15.30
N ASN A 167 21.65 4.30 -14.26
CA ASN A 167 23.06 3.97 -14.32
C ASN A 167 23.44 3.08 -13.13
N GLN A 168 23.67 1.79 -13.42
CA GLN A 168 24.04 0.78 -12.44
C GLN A 168 25.30 1.12 -11.64
N SER A 169 26.28 1.81 -12.24
CA SER A 169 27.56 2.11 -11.56
C SER A 169 27.43 3.07 -10.37
N ARG A 170 26.27 3.70 -10.20
CA ARG A 170 25.96 4.60 -9.08
C ARG A 170 25.54 3.86 -7.80
N TYR A 171 25.39 2.55 -7.85
CA TYR A 171 24.85 1.74 -6.75
C TYR A 171 25.88 0.74 -6.21
N LYS A 172 26.00 0.69 -4.88
CA LYS A 172 26.90 -0.22 -4.17
C LYS A 172 26.32 -1.63 -4.02
N HIS A 173 25.00 -1.73 -3.89
CA HIS A 173 24.31 -2.98 -3.58
C HIS A 173 23.17 -3.24 -4.56
N ASN A 174 22.87 -4.52 -4.76
CA ASN A 174 21.68 -4.94 -5.47
C ASN A 174 21.14 -6.28 -4.93
N LEU A 175 19.85 -6.53 -5.17
CA LEU A 175 19.22 -7.83 -4.92
C LEU A 175 18.00 -8.04 -5.83
N GLN A 176 17.63 -9.30 -6.06
CA GLN A 176 16.40 -9.64 -6.76
C GLN A 176 15.21 -9.66 -5.79
N LEU A 177 14.13 -8.96 -6.12
CA LEU A 177 12.89 -9.00 -5.37
C LEU A 177 11.68 -8.87 -6.30
N ARG A 178 10.79 -9.87 -6.27
CA ARG A 178 9.43 -9.82 -6.84
C ARG A 178 9.38 -9.27 -8.29
N GLY A 179 10.24 -9.80 -9.16
CA GLY A 179 10.26 -9.42 -10.57
C GLY A 179 10.99 -8.10 -10.88
N ALA A 180 11.71 -7.54 -9.91
CA ALA A 180 12.63 -6.43 -10.09
C ALA A 180 14.03 -6.74 -9.54
N VAL A 181 15.04 -6.12 -10.14
CA VAL A 181 16.36 -5.97 -9.52
C VAL A 181 16.36 -4.65 -8.75
N ILE A 182 16.53 -4.71 -7.44
CA ILE A 182 16.59 -3.54 -6.57
C ILE A 182 18.04 -3.11 -6.42
N TYR A 183 18.34 -1.84 -6.70
CA TYR A 183 19.65 -1.20 -6.54
C TYR A 183 19.60 -0.12 -5.45
N PHE A 184 20.60 -0.07 -4.58
CA PHE A 184 20.61 0.88 -3.46
C PHE A 184 22.02 1.14 -2.93
N ASN A 185 22.12 2.22 -2.14
CA ASN A 185 23.31 2.63 -1.42
C ASN A 185 23.06 2.61 0.10
N ASP A 186 24.13 2.79 0.87
CA ASP A 186 24.03 3.10 2.29
C ASP A 186 23.20 4.38 2.51
N PRO A 187 22.55 4.53 3.67
CA PRO A 187 21.85 5.77 4.00
C PRO A 187 22.76 6.99 3.94
N GLU A 188 22.23 8.08 3.42
CA GLU A 188 22.88 9.38 3.35
C GLU A 188 22.42 10.26 4.51
N ASN A 189 23.34 11.01 5.11
CA ASN A 189 23.05 12.04 6.09
C ASN A 189 23.35 13.41 5.48
N LEU A 190 22.32 14.26 5.36
CA LEU A 190 22.47 15.64 4.94
C LEU A 190 21.71 16.54 5.92
N ALA A 191 22.42 17.44 6.59
CA ALA A 191 21.82 18.40 7.52
C ALA A 191 20.89 17.73 8.57
N ASN A 192 21.31 16.59 9.12
CA ASN A 192 20.55 15.77 10.08
C ASN A 192 19.26 15.14 9.52
N TYR A 193 19.10 15.12 8.19
CA TYR A 193 18.14 14.27 7.51
C TYR A 193 18.85 13.02 7.01
N PHE A 194 18.35 11.88 7.45
CA PHE A 194 18.77 10.58 6.98
C PHE A 194 17.83 10.12 5.89
N SER A 195 18.40 9.68 4.77
CA SER A 195 17.60 9.15 3.67
C SER A 195 18.22 7.92 3.03
N GLN A 196 17.37 7.04 2.53
CA GLN A 196 17.81 5.86 1.80
C GLN A 196 16.87 5.62 0.63
N THR A 197 17.48 5.49 -0.55
CA THR A 197 16.77 5.32 -1.82
C THR A 197 17.01 3.92 -2.37
N PHE A 198 15.92 3.26 -2.76
CA PHE A 198 15.91 1.98 -3.45
C PHE A 198 15.35 2.18 -4.85
N TYR A 199 16.17 1.90 -5.86
CA TYR A 199 15.76 1.92 -7.26
C TYR A 199 15.33 0.51 -7.67
N LEU A 200 14.13 0.35 -8.21
CA LEU A 200 13.55 -0.91 -8.66
C LEU A 200 13.60 -0.97 -10.19
N ARG A 201 14.56 -1.71 -10.72
CA ARG A 201 14.65 -2.03 -12.15
C ARG A 201 13.67 -3.15 -12.47
N THR A 202 12.63 -2.84 -13.23
CA THR A 202 11.55 -3.80 -13.54
C THR A 202 11.66 -4.34 -14.96
N GLU A 203 10.90 -5.39 -15.28
CA GLU A 203 10.68 -5.84 -16.67
C GLU A 203 9.57 -5.06 -17.39
N SER A 204 8.86 -4.16 -16.69
CA SER A 204 7.73 -3.40 -17.25
C SER A 204 8.20 -2.23 -18.14
N LYS A 205 7.31 -1.32 -18.58
CA LYS A 205 7.77 -0.15 -19.34
C LYS A 205 8.54 0.85 -18.46
N GLU A 206 8.15 0.97 -17.20
CA GLU A 206 8.68 1.98 -16.28
C GLU A 206 9.52 1.33 -15.18
N ASP A 207 10.44 2.10 -14.61
CA ASP A 207 11.09 1.75 -13.34
C ASP A 207 10.46 2.54 -12.20
N PHE A 208 10.85 2.21 -10.98
CA PHE A 208 10.37 2.92 -9.79
C PHE A 208 11.53 3.22 -8.85
N SER A 209 11.43 4.30 -8.08
CA SER A 209 12.35 4.63 -6.99
C SER A 209 11.56 4.86 -5.72
N MET A 210 12.01 4.28 -4.60
CA MET A 210 11.38 4.46 -3.31
C MET A 210 12.39 5.00 -2.30
N LYS A 211 12.08 6.15 -1.70
CA LYS A 211 12.98 6.86 -0.78
C LYS A 211 12.32 7.10 0.57
N LEU A 212 12.96 6.62 1.64
CA LEU A 212 12.67 7.06 3.01
C LEU A 212 13.47 8.32 3.31
N THR A 213 12.84 9.32 3.91
CA THR A 213 13.53 10.49 4.48
C THR A 213 12.96 10.82 5.86
N ILE A 214 13.84 11.04 6.82
CA ILE A 214 13.47 11.33 8.21
C ILE A 214 14.56 12.13 8.91
N LYS A 215 14.16 12.99 9.84
CA LYS A 215 15.10 13.78 10.64
C LYS A 215 15.61 12.95 11.82
N GLY A 216 16.93 12.88 11.96
CA GLY A 216 17.61 12.20 13.06
C GLY A 216 17.89 10.71 12.82
N GLU A 217 19.07 10.27 13.23
CA GLU A 217 19.56 8.91 13.01
C GLU A 217 18.75 7.85 13.77
N GLN A 218 18.47 8.08 15.05
CA GLN A 218 17.70 7.16 15.87
C GLN A 218 16.30 6.92 15.28
N ALA A 219 15.67 8.00 14.81
CA ALA A 219 14.39 7.93 14.14
C ALA A 219 14.50 7.08 12.86
N PHE A 220 15.53 7.33 12.04
CA PHE A 220 15.81 6.55 10.83
C PHE A 220 15.95 5.07 11.12
N ARG A 221 16.82 4.70 12.08
CA ARG A 221 17.04 3.30 12.45
C ARG A 221 15.76 2.62 12.95
N SER A 222 14.92 3.36 13.68
CA SER A 222 13.64 2.82 14.17
C SER A 222 12.61 2.58 13.05
N TYR A 223 12.59 3.41 12.01
CA TYR A 223 11.61 3.31 10.92
C TYR A 223 12.09 2.51 9.71
N ALA A 224 13.40 2.33 9.54
CA ALA A 224 13.97 1.57 8.44
C ALA A 224 13.34 0.16 8.30
N PRO A 225 13.12 -0.63 9.37
CA PRO A 225 12.43 -1.92 9.27
C PRO A 225 11.02 -1.82 8.68
N THR A 226 10.22 -0.82 9.08
CA THR A 226 8.88 -0.60 8.54
C THR A 226 8.93 -0.20 7.07
N PHE A 227 9.87 0.67 6.70
CA PHE A 227 10.12 1.05 5.32
C PHE A 227 10.50 -0.15 4.45
N TYR A 228 11.35 -1.05 4.93
CA TYR A 228 11.69 -2.29 4.25
C TYR A 228 10.47 -3.20 4.08
N GLY A 229 9.56 -3.21 5.05
CA GLY A 229 8.25 -3.86 4.92
C GLY A 229 7.42 -3.26 3.78
N MET A 230 7.35 -1.92 3.67
CA MET A 230 6.66 -1.22 2.59
C MET A 230 7.26 -1.60 1.23
N LEU A 231 8.59 -1.47 1.08
CA LEU A 231 9.32 -1.82 -0.13
C LEU A 231 9.10 -3.28 -0.52
N LYS A 232 9.17 -4.21 0.44
CA LYS A 232 8.86 -5.61 0.18
C LYS A 232 7.42 -5.75 -0.30
N SER A 233 6.46 -5.09 0.33
CA SER A 233 5.04 -5.20 -0.01
C SER A 233 4.68 -4.66 -1.40
N PHE A 234 5.50 -3.79 -1.98
CA PHE A 234 5.27 -3.15 -3.27
C PHE A 234 5.03 -4.15 -4.41
N ARG A 235 4.06 -3.83 -5.26
CA ARG A 235 3.66 -4.57 -6.47
C ARG A 235 3.47 -3.60 -7.61
N PHE A 236 3.75 -4.06 -8.82
CA PHE A 236 3.63 -3.29 -10.06
C PHE A 236 3.36 -4.25 -11.24
N GLY A 237 2.83 -3.72 -12.34
CA GLY A 237 2.69 -4.46 -13.60
C GLY A 237 1.39 -5.24 -13.76
N ASN A 238 1.36 -6.18 -14.72
CA ASN A 238 0.10 -6.70 -15.29
C ASN A 238 -0.66 -7.72 -14.43
N SER A 239 -0.21 -8.04 -13.21
CA SER A 239 -1.02 -8.87 -12.33
C SER A 239 -2.10 -7.99 -11.68
N LEU A 240 -3.33 -8.10 -12.19
CA LEU A 240 -4.51 -7.51 -11.55
C LEU A 240 -4.54 -7.92 -10.06
N PHE A 241 -4.77 -6.93 -9.20
CA PHE A 241 -5.05 -7.13 -7.77
C PHE A 241 -6.37 -7.84 -7.55
#